data_AF-A0A2V8BJQ8-F1
#
_entry.id   AF-A0A2V8BJQ8-F1
#
_cell.length_a   1.000
_cell.length_b   1.000
_cell.length_c   1.000
_cell.angle_alpha   90.00
_cell.angle_beta   90.00
_cell.angle_gamma   90.00
#
_symmetry.space_group_name_H-M   'P 1'
#
loop_
_entity.id
_entity.type
_entity.pdbx_description
1 polymer ?
#
loop_
_entity_poly.entity_id
_entity_poly.type
_entity_poly.pdbx_seq_one_letter_code
_entity_poly.pdbx_strand_id
1 'polypeptide(L)'
;MTAEPLADFLNRARVRVDEALARILPTPPACPAIVSDAMRYSVFAGGKRLRPILTLAAADAVTRAGHTRVGDTRVGDTRVGHRFSGAGAGADAGADAGADPDPLRLALPAACAIELIHTYSLIHDDLPAMDDDTLRRGRPTLHVVYGDGIAILAGDGLHAEAFTLLATAPALDDPETLRRKLRVLWLIGSAAGPAGMVGGQAIPL
;
A
#
# COMPACT_ATOMS: atom_id res chain seq x y z
N MET A 1 -20.18 22.30 -12.44
CA MET A 1 -19.42 21.32 -11.65
C MET A 1 -18.76 22.05 -10.50
N THR A 2 -19.31 21.96 -9.28
CA THR A 2 -18.62 22.48 -8.09
C THR A 2 -17.45 21.57 -7.78
N ALA A 3 -16.24 22.14 -7.70
CA ALA A 3 -15.08 21.41 -7.25
C ALA A 3 -15.38 20.83 -5.85
N GLU A 4 -15.08 19.56 -5.68
CA GLU A 4 -15.22 18.92 -4.38
C GLU A 4 -14.29 19.59 -3.36
N PRO A 5 -14.75 19.88 -2.13
CA PRO A 5 -13.86 20.38 -1.08
C PRO A 5 -12.71 19.40 -0.81
N LEU A 6 -11.48 19.93 -0.73
CA LEU A 6 -10.28 19.11 -0.45
C LEU A 6 -10.45 18.26 0.82
N ALA A 7 -11.10 18.81 1.86
CA ALA A 7 -11.34 18.10 3.11
C ALA A 7 -12.15 16.81 2.92
N ASP A 8 -13.14 16.83 2.02
CA ASP A 8 -13.99 15.66 1.74
C ASP A 8 -13.19 14.58 1.01
N PHE A 9 -12.34 14.99 0.06
CA PHE A 9 -11.45 14.08 -0.66
C PHE A 9 -10.47 13.40 0.29
N LEU A 10 -9.82 14.20 1.14
CA LEU A 10 -8.88 13.70 2.14
C LEU A 10 -9.56 12.68 3.07
N ASN A 11 -10.77 12.97 3.55
CA ASN A 11 -11.49 12.08 4.44
C ASN A 11 -11.92 10.78 3.75
N ARG A 12 -12.47 10.85 2.54
CA ARG A 12 -12.85 9.63 1.78
C ARG A 12 -11.65 8.76 1.44
N ALA A 13 -10.55 9.37 1.01
CA ALA A 13 -9.32 8.65 0.71
C ALA A 13 -8.72 8.00 1.97
N ARG A 14 -8.74 8.71 3.11
CA ARG A 14 -8.32 8.15 4.40
C ARG A 14 -9.14 6.91 4.78
N VAL A 15 -10.47 7.00 4.74
CA VAL A 15 -11.36 5.87 5.06
C VAL A 15 -11.08 4.68 4.15
N ARG A 16 -10.96 4.91 2.84
CA ARG A 16 -10.67 3.85 1.87
C ARG A 16 -9.34 3.15 2.13
N VAL A 17 -8.31 3.91 2.53
CA VAL A 17 -6.99 3.37 2.89
C VAL A 17 -7.06 2.58 4.20
N ASP A 18 -7.71 3.11 5.24
CA ASP A 18 -7.85 2.44 6.53
C ASP A 18 -8.58 1.09 6.38
N GLU A 19 -9.67 1.05 5.60
CA GLU A 19 -10.40 -0.18 5.28
C GLU A 19 -9.55 -1.18 4.48
N ALA A 20 -8.74 -0.70 3.53
CA ALA A 20 -7.88 -1.56 2.74
C ALA A 20 -6.76 -2.17 3.59
N LEU A 21 -6.09 -1.36 4.42
CA LEU A 21 -5.07 -1.82 5.36
C LEU A 21 -5.66 -2.87 6.33
N ALA A 22 -6.90 -2.67 6.80
CA ALA A 22 -7.54 -3.61 7.72
C ALA A 22 -7.75 -4.99 7.10
N ARG A 23 -8.02 -5.05 5.79
CA ARG A 23 -8.17 -6.29 5.02
C ARG A 23 -6.84 -6.95 4.66
N ILE A 24 -5.82 -6.16 4.36
CA ILE A 24 -4.53 -6.66 3.87
C ILE A 24 -3.65 -7.18 5.00
N LEU A 25 -3.69 -6.55 6.18
CA LEU A 25 -2.82 -6.94 7.29
C LEU A 25 -3.10 -8.39 7.74
N PRO A 26 -2.06 -9.24 7.85
CA PRO A 26 -2.24 -10.64 8.16
C PRO A 26 -2.86 -10.84 9.53
N THR A 27 -3.70 -11.86 9.64
CA THR A 27 -4.34 -12.29 10.89
C THR A 27 -4.03 -13.77 11.16
N PRO A 28 -4.14 -14.25 12.40
CA PRO A 28 -4.07 -15.67 12.68
C PRO A 28 -5.06 -16.48 11.81
N PRO A 29 -4.69 -17.68 11.35
CA PRO A 29 -3.44 -18.40 11.62
C PRO A 29 -2.27 -18.08 10.66
N ALA A 30 -2.42 -17.10 9.74
CA ALA A 30 -1.39 -16.80 8.74
C ALA A 30 -0.08 -16.25 9.36
N CYS A 31 -0.18 -15.57 10.50
CA CYS A 31 0.96 -15.18 11.33
C CYS A 31 0.63 -15.28 12.84
N PRO A 32 1.64 -15.27 13.72
CA PRO A 32 1.41 -15.26 15.17
C PRO A 32 0.57 -14.06 15.62
N ALA A 33 -0.39 -14.29 16.51
CA ALA A 33 -1.32 -13.26 16.98
C ALA A 33 -0.60 -12.02 17.54
N ILE A 34 0.46 -12.22 18.32
CA ILE A 34 1.24 -11.11 18.90
C ILE A 34 1.86 -10.18 17.85
N VAL A 35 2.32 -10.73 16.72
CA VAL A 35 2.88 -9.94 15.62
C VAL A 35 1.76 -9.23 14.86
N SER A 36 0.64 -9.93 14.58
CA SER A 36 -0.55 -9.34 13.97
C SER A 36 -1.07 -8.14 14.77
N ASP A 37 -1.19 -8.30 16.08
CA ASP A 37 -1.68 -7.25 16.99
C ASP A 37 -0.71 -6.06 17.04
N ALA A 38 0.60 -6.32 17.11
CA ALA A 38 1.63 -5.27 17.11
C ALA A 38 1.65 -4.48 15.80
N MET A 39 1.57 -5.15 14.65
CA MET A 39 1.47 -4.48 13.34
C MET A 39 0.22 -3.60 13.26
N ARG A 40 -0.94 -4.13 13.67
CA ARG A 40 -2.21 -3.41 13.69
C ARG A 40 -2.20 -2.24 14.66
N TYR A 41 -1.57 -2.39 15.83
CA TYR A 41 -1.42 -1.32 16.81
C TYR A 41 -0.79 -0.07 16.18
N SER A 42 0.37 -0.22 15.54
CA SER A 42 1.09 0.90 14.93
C SER A 42 0.40 1.44 13.67
N VAL A 43 -0.10 0.55 12.80
CA VAL A 43 -0.79 0.98 11.57
C VAL A 43 -2.05 1.79 11.91
N PHE A 44 -2.79 1.41 12.95
CA PHE A 44 -4.05 2.08 13.34
C PHE A 44 -3.91 3.02 14.55
N ALA A 45 -2.70 3.40 14.96
CA ALA A 45 -2.45 4.37 16.04
C ALA A 45 -2.89 5.83 15.71
N GLY A 46 -3.73 6.01 14.68
CA GLY A 46 -4.10 7.29 14.10
C GLY A 46 -3.03 7.78 13.12
N GLY A 47 -3.43 8.60 12.13
CA GLY A 47 -2.52 9.13 11.11
C GLY A 47 -3.27 9.89 10.04
N LYS A 48 -2.60 10.86 9.40
CA LYS A 48 -3.20 11.68 8.34
C LYS A 48 -3.29 10.96 6.99
N ARG A 49 -2.58 9.82 6.83
CA ARG A 49 -2.48 9.03 5.59
C ARG A 49 -2.04 9.86 4.37
N LEU A 50 -1.19 10.87 4.57
CA LEU A 50 -0.79 11.78 3.49
C LEU A 50 -0.14 11.05 2.32
N ARG A 51 0.74 10.06 2.57
CA ARG A 51 1.44 9.33 1.50
C ARG A 51 0.46 8.50 0.64
N PRO A 52 -0.42 7.66 1.21
CA PRO A 52 -1.48 6.98 0.46
C PRO A 52 -2.37 7.93 -0.33
N ILE A 53 -2.80 9.03 0.29
CA ILE A 53 -3.68 10.01 -0.33
C ILE A 53 -2.99 10.65 -1.54
N LEU A 54 -1.69 10.98 -1.45
CA LEU A 54 -0.91 11.49 -2.57
C LEU A 54 -0.81 10.46 -3.71
N THR A 55 -0.62 9.18 -3.40
CA THR A 55 -0.62 8.09 -4.40
C THR A 55 -1.96 8.01 -5.13
N LEU A 56 -3.06 8.05 -4.37
CA LEU A 56 -4.42 8.01 -4.94
C LEU A 56 -4.73 9.25 -5.78
N ALA A 57 -4.35 10.44 -5.30
CA ALA A 57 -4.52 11.70 -6.05
C ALA A 57 -3.71 11.72 -7.34
N ALA A 58 -2.47 11.20 -7.32
CA ALA A 58 -1.64 11.09 -8.51
C ALA A 58 -2.26 10.15 -9.56
N ALA A 59 -2.81 9.01 -9.11
CA ALA A 59 -3.51 8.08 -9.99
C ALA A 59 -4.75 8.72 -10.64
N ASP A 60 -5.59 9.39 -9.85
CA ASP A 60 -6.77 10.12 -10.35
C ASP A 60 -6.37 11.20 -11.37
N ALA A 61 -5.35 11.99 -11.07
CA ALA A 61 -4.86 13.05 -11.96
C ALA A 61 -4.36 12.51 -13.30
N VAL A 62 -3.58 11.43 -13.29
CA VAL A 62 -3.06 10.80 -14.51
C VAL A 62 -4.19 10.22 -15.35
N THR A 63 -5.17 9.54 -14.74
CA THR A 63 -6.29 8.96 -15.48
C THR A 63 -7.16 10.04 -16.11
N ARG A 64 -7.49 11.12 -15.37
CA ARG A 64 -8.23 12.26 -15.93
C ARG A 64 -7.50 12.89 -17.12
N ALA A 65 -6.18 13.04 -17.04
CA ALA A 65 -5.37 13.56 -18.15
C ALA A 65 -5.31 12.60 -19.35
N GLY A 66 -5.37 11.28 -19.11
CA GLY A 66 -5.43 10.25 -20.13
C GLY A 66 -6.74 10.24 -20.91
N HIS A 67 -7.89 10.42 -20.24
CA HIS A 67 -9.18 10.54 -20.91
C HIS A 67 -9.29 11.79 -21.80
N THR A 68 -8.58 12.87 -21.46
CA THR A 68 -8.54 14.10 -22.27
C THR A 68 -7.70 13.95 -23.56
N ARG A 69 -6.97 12.83 -23.74
CA ARG A 69 -6.07 12.60 -24.89
C ARG A 69 -6.53 11.55 -25.92
N VAL A 70 -7.76 11.03 -25.83
CA VAL A 70 -8.29 10.10 -26.85
C VAL A 70 -9.40 10.77 -27.68
N GLY A 71 -8.99 11.78 -28.45
CA GLY A 71 -9.61 12.12 -29.73
C GLY A 71 -8.68 11.61 -30.83
N ASP A 72 -9.23 10.76 -31.72
CA ASP A 72 -8.58 10.13 -32.88
C ASP A 72 -7.50 9.07 -32.61
N THR A 73 -7.91 7.80 -32.53
CA THR A 73 -7.72 6.80 -33.60
C THR A 73 -8.33 5.47 -33.14
N ARG A 74 -9.36 4.96 -33.84
CA ARG A 74 -9.85 3.59 -33.66
C ARG A 74 -8.92 2.62 -34.41
N VAL A 75 -8.23 1.76 -33.67
CA VAL A 75 -7.64 0.51 -34.16
C VAL A 75 -8.15 -0.55 -33.19
N GLY A 76 -9.01 -1.49 -33.56
CA GLY A 76 -8.87 -2.39 -34.69
C GLY A 76 -8.65 -3.78 -34.10
N ASP A 77 -9.78 -4.47 -33.90
CA ASP A 77 -9.97 -5.89 -33.61
C ASP A 77 -8.75 -6.81 -33.80
N THR A 78 -8.33 -7.52 -32.75
CA THR A 78 -7.68 -8.84 -32.91
C THR A 78 -7.93 -9.72 -31.70
N ARG A 79 -8.91 -10.62 -31.83
CA ARG A 79 -9.07 -11.82 -31.00
C ARG A 79 -7.88 -12.77 -31.25
N VAL A 80 -7.17 -13.18 -30.20
CA VAL A 80 -6.45 -14.46 -30.18
C VAL A 80 -6.63 -15.07 -28.79
N GLY A 81 -7.32 -16.21 -28.76
CA GLY A 81 -7.51 -16.98 -27.54
C GLY A 81 -6.27 -17.80 -27.19
N HIS A 82 -6.09 -18.07 -25.90
CA HIS A 82 -5.46 -19.31 -25.46
C HIS A 82 -6.02 -19.74 -24.11
N ARG A 83 -6.49 -20.99 -24.09
CA ARG A 83 -6.91 -21.73 -22.90
C ARG A 83 -5.68 -22.02 -22.03
N PHE A 84 -5.78 -21.78 -20.72
CA PHE A 84 -5.07 -22.56 -19.72
C PHE A 84 -6.01 -22.89 -18.56
N SER A 85 -6.04 -24.18 -18.23
CA SER A 85 -6.82 -24.81 -17.17
C SER A 85 -5.87 -25.16 -16.04
N GLY A 86 -6.25 -24.84 -14.80
CA GLY A 86 -5.60 -25.28 -13.56
C GLY A 86 -6.42 -24.85 -12.35
N ALA A 87 -7.01 -25.83 -11.66
CA ALA A 87 -7.84 -25.71 -10.45
C ALA A 87 -7.08 -25.06 -9.27
N GLY A 88 -7.68 -24.38 -8.29
CA GLY A 88 -9.08 -24.18 -7.92
C GLY A 88 -9.18 -24.17 -6.38
N ALA A 89 -9.48 -23.00 -5.79
CA ALA A 89 -10.17 -22.74 -4.51
C ALA A 89 -10.03 -21.23 -4.19
N GLY A 90 -11.04 -20.38 -4.06
CA GLY A 90 -12.49 -20.52 -4.11
C GLY A 90 -13.11 -19.33 -3.33
N ALA A 91 -14.07 -18.65 -3.97
CA ALA A 91 -14.88 -17.50 -3.54
C ALA A 91 -14.09 -16.19 -3.41
N ASP A 92 -14.30 -15.14 -4.20
CA ASP A 92 -15.56 -14.51 -4.61
C ASP A 92 -15.36 -13.64 -5.89
N ALA A 93 -15.46 -14.29 -7.05
CA ALA A 93 -15.51 -13.63 -8.35
C ALA A 93 -16.98 -13.41 -8.76
N GLY A 94 -17.53 -12.26 -8.39
CA GLY A 94 -18.90 -11.89 -8.74
C GLY A 94 -19.04 -10.37 -8.92
N ALA A 95 -19.37 -9.98 -10.15
CA ALA A 95 -19.84 -8.66 -10.59
C ALA A 95 -18.81 -7.52 -10.70
N ASP A 96 -18.01 -7.49 -11.77
CA ASP A 96 -17.66 -6.24 -12.48
C ASP A 96 -17.01 -6.47 -13.86
N ALA A 97 -17.66 -7.21 -14.76
CA ALA A 97 -17.12 -7.40 -16.12
C ALA A 97 -17.41 -6.21 -17.06
N GLY A 98 -17.62 -4.99 -16.54
CA GLY A 98 -18.12 -3.88 -17.36
C GLY A 98 -17.92 -2.45 -16.86
N ALA A 99 -17.39 -2.21 -15.67
CA ALA A 99 -16.97 -0.86 -15.28
C ALA A 99 -15.52 -0.60 -15.71
N ASP A 100 -15.27 0.59 -16.25
CA ASP A 100 -13.91 1.13 -16.42
C ASP A 100 -13.19 0.96 -15.08
N PRO A 101 -12.02 0.29 -15.00
CA PRO A 101 -11.40 -0.04 -13.72
C PRO A 101 -11.17 1.24 -12.94
N ASP A 102 -11.86 1.39 -11.80
CA ASP A 102 -11.69 2.52 -10.89
C ASP A 102 -10.18 2.75 -10.68
N PRO A 103 -9.60 3.86 -11.17
CA PRO A 103 -8.17 4.09 -11.09
C PRO A 103 -7.64 4.06 -9.67
N LEU A 104 -8.50 4.45 -8.72
CA LEU A 104 -8.22 4.38 -7.30
C LEU A 104 -8.12 2.94 -6.82
N ARG A 105 -8.86 1.99 -7.42
CA ARG A 105 -8.77 0.56 -7.11
C ARG A 105 -7.44 -0.03 -7.58
N LEU A 106 -6.91 0.39 -8.73
CA LEU A 106 -5.59 -0.07 -9.20
C LEU A 106 -4.43 0.50 -8.39
N ALA A 107 -4.56 1.74 -7.91
CA ALA A 107 -3.53 2.42 -7.11
C ALA A 107 -3.58 2.07 -5.61
N LEU A 108 -4.71 1.55 -5.10
CA LEU A 108 -4.90 1.28 -3.67
C LEU A 108 -3.86 0.32 -3.07
N PRO A 109 -3.43 -0.77 -3.74
CA PRO A 109 -2.36 -1.63 -3.22
C PRO A 109 -1.04 -0.86 -3.02
N ALA A 110 -0.66 -0.04 -4.00
CA ALA A 110 0.54 0.79 -3.89
C ALA A 110 0.43 1.84 -2.78
N ALA A 111 -0.76 2.46 -2.64
CA ALA A 111 -1.03 3.40 -1.56
C ALA A 111 -0.87 2.74 -0.19
N CYS A 112 -1.42 1.54 -0.01
CA CYS A 112 -1.28 0.78 1.24
C CYS A 112 0.17 0.36 1.48
N ALA A 113 0.87 -0.16 0.48
CA ALA A 113 2.27 -0.56 0.59
C ALA A 113 3.16 0.60 1.08
N ILE A 114 2.94 1.81 0.57
CA ILE A 114 3.67 3.00 1.02
C ILE A 114 3.37 3.35 2.48
N GLU A 115 2.13 3.16 2.95
CA GLU A 115 1.81 3.36 4.38
C GLU A 115 2.42 2.29 5.27
N LEU A 116 2.48 1.03 4.82
CA LEU A 116 3.16 -0.05 5.53
C LEU A 116 4.66 0.26 5.67
N ILE A 117 5.28 0.74 4.58
CA ILE A 117 6.68 1.20 4.56
C ILE A 117 6.91 2.36 5.53
N HIS A 118 6.03 3.35 5.48
CA HIS A 118 6.11 4.47 6.40
C HIS A 118 5.93 4.04 7.86
N THR A 119 5.01 3.11 8.13
CA THR A 119 4.73 2.68 9.49
C THR A 119 5.88 1.86 10.05
N TYR A 120 6.51 0.97 9.26
CA TYR A 120 7.70 0.26 9.74
C TYR A 120 8.81 1.25 10.11
N SER A 121 9.02 2.28 9.28
CA SER A 121 10.14 3.20 9.52
C SER A 121 9.95 3.90 10.86
N LEU A 122 8.74 4.35 11.17
CA LEU A 122 8.42 4.97 12.45
C LEU A 122 8.61 4.01 13.63
N ILE A 123 8.23 2.74 13.48
CA ILE A 123 8.41 1.73 14.54
C ILE A 123 9.90 1.55 14.87
N HIS A 124 10.74 1.46 13.83
CA HIS A 124 12.18 1.28 14.01
C HIS A 124 12.86 2.57 14.50
N ASP A 125 12.47 3.74 13.99
CA ASP A 125 12.93 5.05 14.47
C ASP A 125 12.61 5.22 15.97
N ASP A 126 11.47 4.73 16.45
CA ASP A 126 11.07 4.80 17.86
C ASP A 126 11.93 3.94 18.81
N LEU A 127 12.75 2.99 18.32
CA LEU A 127 13.47 2.06 19.19
C LEU A 127 14.52 2.78 20.06
N PRO A 128 14.89 2.21 21.24
CA PRO A 128 15.93 2.79 22.10
C PRO A 128 17.30 2.98 21.45
N ALA A 129 17.59 2.19 20.41
CA ALA A 129 18.83 2.31 19.64
C ALA A 129 18.79 3.40 18.54
N MET A 130 17.66 4.06 18.37
CA MET A 130 17.40 5.11 17.38
C MET A 130 16.98 6.40 18.13
N ASP A 131 15.72 6.83 18.06
CA ASP A 131 15.27 8.07 18.70
C ASP A 131 14.89 7.89 20.19
N ASP A 132 14.72 6.64 20.67
CA ASP A 132 14.26 6.32 22.04
C ASP A 132 12.93 7.01 22.42
N ASP A 133 12.06 7.21 21.42
CA ASP A 133 10.76 7.86 21.60
C ASP A 133 9.81 6.92 22.37
N THR A 134 9.38 7.34 23.56
CA THR A 134 8.40 6.56 24.37
C THR A 134 6.95 6.86 24.00
N LEU A 135 6.70 7.97 23.29
CA LEU A 135 5.36 8.42 22.90
C LEU A 135 5.34 8.88 21.44
N ARG A 136 4.31 8.44 20.70
CA ARG A 136 4.01 8.91 19.34
C ARG A 136 2.55 9.30 19.24
N ARG A 137 2.29 10.56 18.85
CA ARG A 137 0.93 11.13 18.73
C ARG A 137 0.12 11.00 20.03
N GLY A 138 0.79 11.13 21.18
CA GLY A 138 0.18 11.01 22.51
C GLY A 138 -0.13 9.58 22.95
N ARG A 139 0.34 8.56 22.22
CA ARG A 139 0.19 7.14 22.56
C ARG A 139 1.56 6.51 22.82
N PRO A 140 1.68 5.50 23.70
CA PRO A 140 2.92 4.73 23.85
C PRO A 140 3.42 4.18 22.51
N THR A 141 4.73 4.24 22.27
CA THR A 141 5.34 3.63 21.08
C THR A 141 5.32 2.11 21.19
N LEU A 142 5.52 1.44 20.05
CA LEU A 142 5.29 -0.01 19.97
C LEU A 142 6.24 -0.80 20.89
N HIS A 143 7.50 -0.37 21.00
CA HIS A 143 8.49 -1.03 21.85
C HIS A 143 8.16 -0.87 23.35
N VAL A 144 7.54 0.25 23.75
CA VAL A 144 7.05 0.45 25.13
C VAL A 144 5.90 -0.52 25.46
N VAL A 145 5.04 -0.83 24.49
CA VAL A 145 3.87 -1.70 24.72
C VAL A 145 4.20 -3.19 24.60
N TYR A 146 4.98 -3.58 23.60
CA TYR A 146 5.22 -4.98 23.24
C TYR A 146 6.67 -5.44 23.43
N GLY A 147 7.58 -4.54 23.80
CA GLY A 147 9.01 -4.80 23.89
C GLY A 147 9.73 -4.69 22.55
N ASP A 148 11.04 -4.44 22.61
CA ASP A 148 11.90 -4.16 21.46
C ASP A 148 11.85 -5.28 20.42
N GLY A 149 11.93 -6.54 20.86
CA GLY A 149 11.94 -7.69 19.96
C GLY A 149 10.66 -7.80 19.10
N ILE A 150 9.50 -7.55 19.69
CA ILE A 150 8.23 -7.56 18.94
C ILE A 150 8.12 -6.31 18.05
N ALA A 151 8.61 -5.16 18.52
CA ALA A 151 8.61 -3.95 17.70
C ALA A 151 9.48 -4.11 16.43
N ILE A 152 10.68 -4.71 16.57
CA ILE A 152 11.55 -5.04 15.43
C ILE A 152 10.82 -5.95 14.45
N LEU A 153 10.27 -7.08 14.95
CA LEU A 153 9.57 -8.06 14.12
C LEU A 153 8.31 -7.50 13.44
N ALA A 154 7.57 -6.62 14.11
CA ALA A 154 6.42 -5.95 13.51
C ALA A 154 6.83 -5.00 12.39
N GLY A 155 7.94 -4.25 12.56
CA GLY A 155 8.51 -3.43 11.50
C GLY A 155 8.96 -4.26 10.30
N ASP A 156 9.73 -5.33 10.54
CA ASP A 156 10.18 -6.25 9.48
C ASP A 156 9.00 -6.89 8.73
N GLY A 157 7.97 -7.30 9.48
CA GLY A 157 6.73 -7.83 8.93
C GLY A 157 6.00 -6.83 8.03
N LEU A 158 5.86 -5.57 8.47
CA LEU A 158 5.21 -4.51 7.67
C LEU A 158 6.00 -4.21 6.39
N HIS A 159 7.33 -4.20 6.48
CA HIS A 159 8.20 -4.04 5.32
C HIS A 159 7.96 -5.17 4.31
N ALA A 160 8.00 -6.43 4.75
CA ALA A 160 7.77 -7.58 3.88
C ALA A 160 6.36 -7.59 3.26
N GLU A 161 5.32 -7.34 4.06
CA GLU A 161 3.93 -7.28 3.60
C GLU A 161 3.71 -6.21 2.52
N ALA A 162 4.43 -5.09 2.58
CA ALA A 162 4.37 -4.07 1.52
C ALA A 162 4.76 -4.64 0.15
N PHE A 163 5.83 -5.44 0.07
CA PHE A 163 6.27 -6.05 -1.19
C PHE A 163 5.39 -7.23 -1.61
N THR A 164 4.92 -8.03 -0.67
CA THR A 164 3.93 -9.09 -0.94
C THR A 164 2.67 -8.50 -1.57
N LEU A 165 2.18 -7.38 -1.03
CA LEU A 165 1.02 -6.68 -1.56
C LEU A 165 1.26 -6.15 -2.98
N LEU A 166 2.40 -5.51 -3.24
CA LEU A 166 2.74 -4.99 -4.56
C LEU A 166 2.90 -6.08 -5.63
N ALA A 167 3.40 -7.26 -5.23
CA ALA A 167 3.55 -8.38 -6.14
C ALA A 167 2.19 -9.03 -6.49
N THR A 168 1.32 -9.18 -5.49
CA THR A 168 0.07 -9.95 -5.62
C THR A 168 -1.12 -9.10 -6.08
N ALA A 169 -1.17 -7.81 -5.74
CA ALA A 169 -2.29 -6.93 -6.03
C ALA A 169 -1.89 -5.75 -6.96
N PRO A 170 -2.76 -5.35 -7.92
CA PRO A 170 -4.03 -5.98 -8.28
C PRO A 170 -3.82 -7.36 -8.92
N ALA A 171 -4.77 -8.28 -8.78
CA ALA A 171 -4.71 -9.64 -9.36
C ALA A 171 -4.97 -9.61 -10.89
N LEU A 172 -4.07 -8.96 -11.61
CA LEU A 172 -4.06 -8.78 -13.05
C LEU A 172 -2.70 -9.25 -13.57
N ASP A 173 -2.74 -10.19 -14.52
CA ASP A 173 -1.56 -10.91 -15.01
C ASP A 173 -1.28 -10.66 -16.50
N ASP A 174 -1.86 -9.59 -17.07
CA ASP A 174 -1.48 -9.21 -18.43
C ASP A 174 -0.03 -8.69 -18.46
N PRO A 175 0.71 -8.90 -19.58
CA PRO A 175 2.13 -8.56 -19.65
C PRO A 175 2.45 -7.09 -19.36
N GLU A 176 1.54 -6.16 -19.68
CA GLU A 176 1.75 -4.73 -19.46
C GLU A 176 1.59 -4.38 -17.97
N THR A 177 0.55 -4.89 -17.32
CA THR A 177 0.38 -4.73 -15.87
C THR A 177 1.52 -5.36 -15.09
N LEU A 178 2.02 -6.53 -15.51
CA LEU A 178 3.17 -7.16 -14.86
C LEU A 178 4.44 -6.29 -14.97
N ARG A 179 4.73 -5.70 -16.15
CA ARG A 179 5.85 -4.76 -16.31
C ARG A 179 5.71 -3.55 -15.39
N ARG A 180 4.49 -3.00 -15.27
CA ARG A 180 4.21 -1.87 -14.37
C ARG A 180 4.39 -2.26 -12.90
N LYS A 181 3.92 -3.43 -12.48
CA LYS A 181 4.16 -3.95 -11.13
C LYS A 181 5.64 -4.07 -10.80
N LEU A 182 6.43 -4.66 -11.70
CA LEU A 182 7.89 -4.76 -11.54
C LEU A 182 8.54 -3.37 -11.43
N ARG A 183 8.07 -2.40 -12.22
CA ARG A 183 8.55 -1.02 -12.13
C ARG A 183 8.20 -0.37 -10.79
N VAL A 184 6.98 -0.56 -10.28
CA VAL A 184 6.54 -0.05 -8.98
C VAL A 184 7.34 -0.69 -7.84
N LEU A 185 7.52 -2.02 -7.86
CA LEU A 185 8.37 -2.74 -6.91
C LEU A 185 9.79 -2.17 -6.88
N TRP A 186 10.41 -1.96 -8.05
CA TRP A 186 11.74 -1.37 -8.14
C TRP A 186 11.79 0.07 -7.61
N LEU A 187 10.81 0.91 -7.96
CA LEU A 187 10.75 2.30 -7.51
C LEU A 187 10.61 2.38 -5.99
N ILE A 188 9.69 1.62 -5.41
CA ILE A 188 9.43 1.60 -3.98
C ILE A 188 10.62 0.99 -3.23
N GLY A 189 11.19 -0.12 -3.71
CA GLY A 189 12.38 -0.73 -3.12
C GLY A 189 13.59 0.20 -3.13
N SER A 190 13.82 0.91 -4.23
CA SER A 190 14.91 1.89 -4.33
C SER A 190 14.68 3.08 -3.39
N ALA A 191 13.44 3.56 -3.27
CA ALA A 191 13.09 4.67 -2.40
C ALA A 191 13.13 4.32 -0.90
N ALA A 192 12.76 3.09 -0.52
CA ALA A 192 12.81 2.64 0.86
C ALA A 192 14.23 2.21 1.29
N GLY A 193 15.03 1.72 0.35
CA GLY A 193 16.35 1.12 0.61
C GLY A 193 17.47 2.11 0.94
N PRO A 194 18.74 1.65 0.90
CA PRO A 194 19.91 2.39 1.38
C PRO A 194 20.27 3.61 0.52
N ALA A 195 19.81 3.68 -0.73
CA ALA A 195 19.95 4.88 -1.57
C ALA A 195 18.80 5.89 -1.38
N GLY A 196 17.85 5.58 -0.50
CA GLY A 196 16.66 6.38 -0.22
C GLY A 196 16.46 6.57 1.28
N MET A 197 15.30 6.17 1.80
CA MET A 197 14.88 6.41 3.18
C MET A 197 15.87 5.88 4.22
N VAL A 198 16.29 4.62 4.12
CA VAL A 198 17.25 4.03 5.08
C VAL A 198 18.60 4.76 5.03
N GLY A 199 19.09 5.11 3.84
CA GLY A 199 20.31 5.91 3.72
C GLY A 199 20.18 7.29 4.32
N GLY A 200 19.02 7.93 4.11
CA GLY A 200 18.68 9.21 4.71
C GLY A 200 18.66 9.17 6.23
N GLN A 201 18.18 8.07 6.82
CA GLN A 201 18.22 7.86 8.27
C GLN A 201 19.64 7.64 8.79
N ALA A 202 20.55 7.03 8.02
CA ALA A 202 21.90 6.77 8.47
C ALA A 202 22.83 8.01 8.51
N ILE A 203 22.49 9.08 7.79
CA ILE A 203 23.29 10.32 7.76
C ILE A 203 23.28 11.07 9.10
N PRO A 204 22.13 11.23 9.80
CA PRO A 204 22.06 11.93 11.08
C PRO A 204 22.32 11.06 12.33
N LEU A 205 22.53 9.74 12.20
CA LEU A 205 22.83 8.84 13.34
C LEU A 205 24.17 9.17 14.02
#